data_AF-A0A9P1D8Z1-F1
#
_entry.id   AF-A0A9P1D8Z1-F1
#
_cell.length_a   1.000
_cell.length_b   1.000
_cell.length_c   1.000
_cell.angle_alpha   90.00
_cell.angle_beta   90.00
_cell.angle_gamma   90.00
#
_symmetry.space_group_name_H-M   'P 1'
#
loop_
_entity.id
_entity.type
_entity.pdbx_description
1 polymer ?
#
loop_
_entity_poly.entity_id
_entity_poly.type
_entity_poly.pdbx_seq_one_letter_code
_entity_poly.pdbx_strand_id
1 'polypeptide(L)'
;MAVAKCRSFPAAEWNQTGLMIPTAGIDAGAYMRSLHGVSDGDFLRHWSLQRPPLPEYRRASEEICVSHSLMNRTLLLDSVRKIMTVCSEELTVIRKCGDDLFLEASLGLIDHAYSLNGDVGRCHFQTDRFTQAPIQHNMKKVFMAMEEWKKPLFTLCLLALRQLVPPEVCALKLSAMVERGLACPQVQVTSFSFLALLCADMMFTDVAGATSARQRFGRCLDHWLDAYKEQALITAYTEPAKFYWASTSGRFGCPPWLEENVEAHALNWYVAMLGSTLGIQLPHLPVFWDTFAPPVVDFWEGLSEEVWEIFCLPANFGRRWKNISALAARRQGQVPLVTNGRLLGGHFPWKTAGHHTVYALGAAMEAELSRGAGHFANEAVNPSDAAKPKRELLARHPAAPAIPELEDGRNLLEGARPT
;
A
#
# COMPACT_ATOMS: atom_id res chain seq x y z
N MET A 1 1.56 18.65 15.44
CA MET A 1 2.43 17.63 14.82
C MET A 1 3.84 18.18 14.84
N ALA A 2 4.63 17.78 15.83
CA ALA A 2 6.04 18.15 15.92
C ALA A 2 6.84 16.97 15.36
N VAL A 3 7.21 17.01 14.07
CA VAL A 3 8.06 15.97 13.49
C VAL A 3 9.49 16.31 13.87
N ALA A 4 9.98 15.66 14.93
CA ALA A 4 11.33 15.86 15.43
C ALA A 4 12.37 15.28 14.45
N LYS A 5 13.31 16.12 14.05
CA LYS A 5 14.47 15.75 13.24
C LYS A 5 15.39 14.83 14.05
N CYS A 6 15.47 13.55 13.70
CA CYS A 6 16.45 12.62 14.28
C CYS A 6 17.85 13.04 13.82
N ARG A 7 18.59 13.77 14.67
CA ARG A 7 20.03 14.00 14.51
C ARG A 7 20.80 12.82 15.12
N SER A 8 21.76 12.34 14.34
CA SER A 8 22.71 11.23 14.60
C SER A 8 23.27 11.16 16.03
N PHE A 9 23.12 10.03 16.75
CA PHE A 9 23.78 9.78 18.05
C PHE A 9 23.91 8.26 18.38
N PRO A 10 24.75 7.87 19.37
CA PRO A 10 25.63 6.69 19.31
C PRO A 10 24.96 5.38 19.76
N ALA A 11 25.58 4.28 19.34
CA ALA A 11 25.15 2.91 19.62
C ALA A 11 25.00 2.63 21.12
N ALA A 12 23.80 2.20 21.53
CA ALA A 12 23.51 1.68 22.86
C ALA A 12 22.90 0.27 22.77
N GLU A 13 23.28 -0.55 23.74
CA GLU A 13 23.16 -2.01 23.80
C GLU A 13 21.71 -2.51 23.90
N TRP A 14 21.43 -3.61 23.21
CA TRP A 14 20.14 -4.29 23.20
C TRP A 14 20.10 -5.39 24.27
N ASN A 15 19.18 -5.28 25.23
CA ASN A 15 18.84 -6.37 26.15
C ASN A 15 17.69 -7.21 25.58
N GLN A 16 17.92 -8.52 25.50
CA GLN A 16 17.01 -9.54 24.99
C GLN A 16 15.90 -9.87 25.98
N THR A 17 14.63 -9.69 25.60
CA THR A 17 13.45 -10.50 25.99
C THR A 17 12.31 -10.14 25.01
N GLY A 18 11.48 -11.02 24.45
CA GLY A 18 11.36 -12.47 24.47
C GLY A 18 10.32 -12.90 23.42
N LEU A 19 10.21 -14.22 23.21
CA LEU A 19 9.20 -14.96 22.44
C LEU A 19 9.16 -14.75 20.91
N MET A 20 10.09 -15.41 20.21
CA MET A 20 9.86 -15.83 18.82
C MET A 20 9.20 -17.21 18.79
N ILE A 21 8.00 -17.29 18.22
CA ILE A 21 7.41 -18.56 17.77
C ILE A 21 8.12 -18.94 16.47
N PRO A 22 8.77 -20.10 16.35
CA PRO A 22 9.44 -20.49 15.11
C PRO A 22 8.40 -20.86 14.06
N THR A 23 8.16 -19.98 13.08
CA THR A 23 7.49 -20.35 11.83
C THR A 23 8.54 -20.86 10.86
N ALA A 24 8.71 -22.17 10.79
CA ALA A 24 9.58 -22.80 9.81
C ALA A 24 9.18 -22.36 8.39
N GLY A 25 10.10 -21.70 7.67
CA GLY A 25 9.97 -21.39 6.24
C GLY A 25 9.61 -19.94 5.88
N ILE A 26 9.30 -19.07 6.85
CA ILE A 26 9.04 -17.64 6.58
C ILE A 26 10.20 -16.82 7.15
N ASP A 27 10.91 -16.10 6.27
CA ASP A 27 12.05 -15.24 6.63
C ASP A 27 11.63 -14.23 7.71
N ALA A 28 12.47 -14.05 8.75
CA ALA A 28 12.15 -13.19 9.92
C ALA A 28 12.10 -11.68 9.59
N GLY A 29 12.50 -11.32 8.37
CA GLY A 29 12.58 -9.94 7.89
C GLY A 29 11.29 -9.41 7.27
N ALA A 30 11.23 -8.09 7.03
CA ALA A 30 10.12 -7.43 6.32
C ALA A 30 9.95 -7.90 4.87
N TYR A 31 11.03 -8.42 4.30
CA TYR A 31 11.11 -8.84 2.91
C TYR A 31 11.06 -10.36 2.75
N MET A 32 10.25 -10.84 1.80
CA MET A 32 10.27 -12.24 1.34
C MET A 32 11.26 -12.38 0.18
N ARG A 33 12.31 -13.20 0.36
CA ARG A 33 13.30 -13.48 -0.70
C ARG A 33 12.74 -14.19 -1.93
N SER A 34 11.60 -14.86 -1.81
CA SER A 34 10.93 -15.51 -2.93
C SER A 34 9.43 -15.56 -2.69
N LEU A 35 8.65 -15.21 -3.71
CA LEU A 35 7.19 -15.38 -3.73
C LEU A 35 6.78 -16.70 -4.39
N HIS A 36 7.71 -17.40 -5.04
CA HIS A 36 7.43 -18.68 -5.68
C HIS A 36 7.12 -19.76 -4.65
N GLY A 37 5.90 -20.31 -4.74
CA GLY A 37 5.42 -21.37 -3.85
C GLY A 37 4.85 -20.89 -2.51
N VAL A 38 4.80 -19.58 -2.27
CA VAL A 38 4.12 -18.99 -1.12
C VAL A 38 2.62 -18.97 -1.43
N SER A 39 1.80 -19.56 -0.55
CA SER A 39 0.34 -19.48 -0.71
C SER A 39 -0.15 -18.04 -0.48
N ASP A 40 -1.23 -17.63 -1.14
CA ASP A 40 -1.83 -16.30 -0.90
C ASP A 40 -2.15 -16.07 0.59
N GLY A 41 -2.53 -17.13 1.31
CA GLY A 41 -2.78 -17.09 2.74
C GLY A 41 -1.51 -16.83 3.57
N ASP A 42 -0.39 -17.44 3.20
CA ASP A 42 0.90 -17.22 3.86
C ASP A 42 1.51 -15.86 3.50
N PHE A 43 1.27 -15.39 2.28
CA PHE A 43 1.65 -14.03 1.85
C PHE A 43 0.89 -12.99 2.67
N LEU A 44 -0.45 -13.05 2.69
CA LEU A 44 -1.27 -12.16 3.49
C LEU A 44 -0.92 -12.25 4.99
N ARG A 45 -0.64 -13.46 5.49
CA ARG A 45 -0.20 -13.67 6.88
C ARG A 45 1.14 -12.98 7.14
N HIS A 46 2.16 -13.23 6.32
CA HIS A 46 3.50 -12.64 6.45
C HIS A 46 3.47 -11.11 6.47
N TRP A 47 2.65 -10.48 5.62
CA TRP A 47 2.50 -9.03 5.58
C TRP A 47 1.59 -8.47 6.67
N SER A 48 0.75 -9.31 7.28
CA SER A 48 0.00 -8.96 8.50
C SER A 48 0.79 -9.18 9.79
N LEU A 49 1.98 -9.81 9.73
CA LEU A 49 2.85 -9.96 10.89
C LEU A 49 3.38 -8.59 11.30
N GLN A 50 3.00 -8.16 12.50
CA GLN A 50 3.68 -7.06 13.16
C GLN A 50 5.11 -7.47 13.46
N ARG A 51 6.07 -6.74 12.91
CA ARG A 51 7.48 -6.92 13.23
C ARG A 51 7.93 -5.81 14.17
N PRO A 52 8.98 -6.01 15.00
CA PRO A 52 9.49 -4.96 15.86
C PRO A 52 9.98 -3.78 15.00
N PRO A 53 9.36 -2.59 15.08
CA PRO A 53 9.84 -1.43 14.34
C PRO A 53 11.23 -1.01 14.83
N LEU A 54 12.03 -0.37 13.96
CA LEU A 54 13.23 0.36 14.43
C LEU A 54 12.89 1.29 15.60
N PRO A 55 13.84 1.59 16.50
CA PRO A 55 13.62 2.51 17.61
C PRO A 55 13.02 3.87 17.21
N GLU A 56 13.39 4.42 16.06
CA GLU A 56 12.80 5.64 15.49
C GLU A 56 11.33 5.47 15.09
N TYR A 57 10.97 4.34 14.48
CA TYR A 57 9.58 4.03 14.12
C TYR A 57 8.74 3.71 15.36
N ARG A 58 9.34 3.12 16.40
CA ARG A 58 8.69 2.94 17.71
C ARG A 58 8.39 4.28 18.37
N ARG A 59 9.34 5.20 18.41
CA ARG A 59 9.11 6.56 18.94
C ARG A 59 8.06 7.31 18.11
N ALA A 60 8.13 7.21 16.78
CA ALA A 60 7.13 7.80 15.91
C ALA A 60 5.73 7.20 16.15
N SER A 61 5.62 5.90 16.43
CA SER A 61 4.33 5.28 16.73
C SER A 61 3.78 5.70 18.10
N GLU A 62 4.63 6.01 19.08
CA GLU A 62 4.25 6.58 20.37
C GLU A 62 3.67 8.00 20.24
N GLU A 63 4.03 8.75 19.19
CA GLU A 63 3.46 10.07 18.90
C GLU A 63 2.06 9.99 18.24
N ILE A 64 1.64 8.81 17.78
CA ILE A 64 0.33 8.63 17.14
C ILE A 64 -0.74 8.51 18.23
N CYS A 65 -1.58 9.54 18.32
CA CYS A 65 -2.70 9.58 19.27
C CYS A 65 -3.92 8.73 18.88
N VAL A 66 -3.88 8.04 17.73
CA VAL A 66 -4.90 7.10 17.27
C VAL A 66 -4.47 5.68 17.60
N SER A 67 -5.36 4.90 18.22
CA SER A 67 -5.04 3.50 18.58
C SER A 67 -4.52 2.69 17.41
N HIS A 68 -3.56 1.80 17.66
CA HIS A 68 -3.00 0.92 16.63
C HIS A 68 -4.09 0.10 15.91
N SER A 69 -5.14 -0.34 16.61
CA SER A 69 -6.28 -1.06 16.04
C SER A 69 -7.11 -0.26 15.04
N LEU A 70 -7.07 1.06 15.09
CA LEU A 70 -7.71 1.92 14.09
C LEU A 70 -6.73 2.26 12.95
N MET A 71 -5.45 2.43 13.28
CA MET A 71 -4.41 2.68 12.29
C MET A 71 -4.18 1.49 11.35
N ASN A 72 -4.38 0.26 11.82
CA ASN A 72 -4.22 -0.97 11.03
C ASN A 72 -5.50 -1.44 10.30
N ARG A 73 -6.56 -0.63 10.29
CA ARG A 73 -7.83 -0.93 9.61
C ARG A 73 -8.11 0.08 8.50
N THR A 74 -8.82 -0.38 7.48
CA THR A 74 -9.35 0.46 6.41
C THR A 74 -10.71 -0.08 6.01
N LEU A 75 -11.57 0.79 5.47
CA LEU A 75 -12.87 0.39 4.96
C LEU A 75 -12.74 -0.68 3.88
N LEU A 76 -11.71 -0.58 3.04
CA LEU A 76 -11.47 -1.53 1.96
C LEU A 76 -11.14 -2.92 2.50
N LEU A 77 -10.20 -3.02 3.45
CA LEU A 77 -9.82 -4.33 4.02
C LEU A 77 -10.99 -4.96 4.79
N ASP A 78 -11.74 -4.16 5.54
CA ASP A 78 -12.90 -4.65 6.26
C ASP A 78 -14.02 -5.09 5.31
N SER A 79 -14.22 -4.37 4.20
CA SER A 79 -15.14 -4.73 3.12
C SER A 79 -14.75 -6.05 2.47
N VAL A 80 -13.48 -6.22 2.09
CA VAL A 80 -12.96 -7.44 1.49
C VAL A 80 -13.13 -8.63 2.44
N ARG A 81 -12.74 -8.49 3.73
CA ARG A 81 -12.92 -9.54 4.74
C ARG A 81 -14.39 -9.93 4.89
N LYS A 82 -15.29 -8.95 4.89
CA LYS A 82 -16.73 -9.19 4.99
C LYS A 82 -17.25 -9.95 3.78
N ILE A 83 -16.90 -9.54 2.56
CA ILE A 83 -17.26 -10.26 1.33
C ILE A 83 -16.72 -11.69 1.38
N MET A 84 -15.44 -11.87 1.73
CA MET A 84 -14.83 -13.21 1.80
C MET A 84 -15.50 -14.12 2.81
N THR A 85 -16.00 -13.56 3.92
CA THR A 85 -16.67 -14.31 4.99
C THR A 85 -18.11 -14.67 4.60
N VAL A 86 -18.86 -13.70 4.08
CA VAL A 86 -20.29 -13.88 3.79
C VAL A 86 -20.51 -14.63 2.47
N CYS A 87 -19.68 -14.40 1.47
CA CYS A 87 -19.81 -14.97 0.12
C CYS A 87 -18.81 -16.11 -0.14
N SER A 88 -18.43 -16.86 0.90
CA SER A 88 -17.36 -17.86 0.79
C SER A 88 -17.70 -19.01 -0.17
N GLU A 89 -18.99 -19.39 -0.22
CA GLU A 89 -19.48 -20.46 -1.10
C GLU A 89 -19.46 -20.01 -2.56
N GLU A 90 -19.99 -18.82 -2.86
CA GLU A 90 -19.98 -18.20 -4.18
C GLU A 90 -18.55 -18.01 -4.69
N LEU A 91 -17.64 -17.52 -3.83
CA LEU A 91 -16.23 -17.38 -4.19
C LEU A 91 -15.58 -18.73 -4.49
N THR A 92 -16.02 -19.82 -3.86
CA THR A 92 -15.54 -21.17 -4.16
C THR A 92 -16.00 -21.63 -5.54
N VAL A 93 -17.25 -21.34 -5.91
CA VAL A 93 -17.77 -21.60 -7.26
C VAL A 93 -17.01 -20.76 -8.29
N ILE A 94 -16.85 -19.46 -8.04
CA ILE A 94 -16.15 -18.55 -8.95
C ILE A 94 -14.71 -19.01 -9.21
N ARG A 95 -13.98 -19.43 -8.17
CA ARG A 95 -12.63 -19.98 -8.33
C ARG A 95 -12.57 -21.22 -9.19
N LYS A 96 -13.59 -22.10 -9.13
CA LYS A 96 -13.66 -23.31 -9.96
C LYS A 96 -13.94 -22.99 -11.42
N CYS A 97 -14.73 -21.97 -11.70
CA CYS A 97 -15.05 -21.55 -13.07
C CYS A 97 -13.94 -20.70 -13.71
N GLY A 98 -13.15 -19.97 -12.90
CA GLY A 98 -12.01 -19.20 -13.38
C GLY A 98 -12.40 -18.07 -14.35
N ASP A 99 -11.57 -17.89 -15.38
CA ASP A 99 -11.64 -16.78 -16.34
C ASP A 99 -12.92 -16.80 -17.20
N ASP A 100 -13.53 -17.96 -17.41
CA ASP A 100 -14.77 -18.09 -18.19
C ASP A 100 -15.94 -17.37 -17.51
N LEU A 101 -16.04 -17.50 -16.19
CA LEU A 101 -17.08 -16.81 -15.42
C LEU A 101 -16.80 -15.31 -15.34
N PHE A 102 -15.53 -14.88 -15.34
CA PHE A 102 -15.21 -13.47 -15.50
C PHE A 102 -15.72 -12.93 -16.84
N LEU A 103 -15.48 -13.66 -17.94
CA LEU A 103 -15.94 -13.25 -19.26
C LEU A 103 -17.47 -13.12 -19.29
N GLU A 104 -18.20 -14.14 -18.80
CA GLU A 104 -19.65 -14.12 -18.70
C GLU A 104 -20.15 -12.94 -17.85
N ALA A 105 -19.57 -12.73 -16.66
CA ALA A 105 -19.94 -11.63 -15.77
C ALA A 105 -19.70 -10.27 -16.42
N SER A 106 -18.58 -10.10 -17.14
CA SER A 106 -18.24 -8.85 -17.83
C SER A 106 -19.21 -8.55 -18.98
N LEU A 107 -19.53 -9.54 -19.82
CA LEU A 107 -20.45 -9.39 -20.93
C LEU A 107 -21.88 -9.15 -20.44
N GLY A 108 -22.32 -9.87 -19.40
CA GLY A 108 -23.62 -9.67 -18.78
C GLY A 108 -23.78 -8.29 -18.15
N LEU A 109 -22.70 -7.73 -17.58
CA LEU A 109 -22.71 -6.36 -17.06
C LEU A 109 -22.77 -5.32 -18.18
N ILE A 110 -22.05 -5.54 -19.30
CA ILE A 110 -22.11 -4.67 -20.49
C ILE A 110 -23.52 -4.71 -21.10
N ASP A 111 -24.10 -5.90 -21.27
CA ASP A 111 -25.46 -6.07 -21.78
C ASP A 111 -26.48 -5.30 -20.93
N HIS A 112 -26.40 -5.45 -19.60
CA HIS A 112 -27.27 -4.76 -18.65
C HIS A 112 -27.09 -3.23 -18.71
N ALA A 113 -25.85 -2.74 -18.74
CA ALA A 113 -25.56 -1.31 -18.74
C ALA A 113 -25.98 -0.58 -20.03
N TYR A 114 -26.03 -1.29 -21.16
CA TYR A 114 -26.28 -0.72 -22.48
C TYR A 114 -27.56 -1.26 -23.15
N SER A 115 -28.33 -2.09 -22.45
CA SER A 115 -29.57 -2.73 -22.94
C SER A 115 -29.40 -3.40 -24.30
N LEU A 116 -28.36 -4.26 -24.42
CA LEU A 116 -27.99 -4.90 -25.69
C LEU A 116 -28.82 -6.16 -25.99
N ASN A 117 -29.74 -6.54 -25.11
CA ASN A 117 -30.70 -7.64 -25.24
C ASN A 117 -30.06 -9.00 -25.48
N GLY A 118 -28.92 -9.28 -24.83
CA GLY A 118 -28.22 -10.54 -24.92
C GLY A 118 -27.40 -10.74 -26.20
N ASP A 119 -27.24 -9.71 -27.03
CA ASP A 119 -26.37 -9.77 -28.21
C ASP A 119 -24.89 -9.76 -27.78
N VAL A 120 -24.34 -10.97 -27.65
CA VAL A 120 -22.96 -11.21 -27.24
C VAL A 120 -21.96 -10.50 -28.17
N GLY A 121 -22.24 -10.47 -29.47
CA GLY A 121 -21.39 -9.79 -30.45
C GLY A 121 -21.33 -8.29 -30.19
N ARG A 122 -22.48 -7.65 -29.97
CA ARG A 122 -22.54 -6.23 -29.61
C ARG A 122 -21.86 -5.95 -28.26
N CYS A 123 -21.98 -6.84 -27.28
CA CYS A 123 -21.29 -6.69 -26.00
C CYS A 123 -19.77 -6.68 -26.14
N HIS A 124 -19.20 -7.57 -26.97
CA HIS A 124 -17.76 -7.62 -27.22
C HIS A 124 -17.21 -6.34 -27.86
N PHE A 125 -17.98 -5.74 -28.78
CA PHE A 125 -17.57 -4.55 -29.53
C PHE A 125 -18.10 -3.24 -28.94
N GLN A 126 -18.81 -3.29 -27.81
CA GLN A 126 -19.32 -2.08 -27.16
C GLN A 126 -18.15 -1.18 -26.73
N THR A 127 -18.24 0.09 -27.12
CA THR A 127 -17.28 1.12 -26.77
C THR A 127 -17.79 1.98 -25.62
N ASP A 128 -16.84 2.46 -24.82
CA ASP A 128 -17.12 3.45 -23.78
C ASP A 128 -17.54 4.79 -24.41
N ARG A 129 -18.56 5.44 -23.84
CA ARG A 129 -19.11 6.68 -24.42
C ARG A 129 -18.12 7.84 -24.40
N PHE A 130 -17.22 7.89 -23.42
CA PHE A 130 -16.32 9.03 -23.21
C PHE A 130 -15.00 8.86 -23.96
N THR A 131 -14.38 7.68 -23.86
CA THR A 131 -13.06 7.39 -24.42
C THR A 131 -13.12 6.72 -25.80
N GLN A 132 -14.30 6.22 -26.20
CA GLN A 132 -14.50 5.39 -27.40
C GLN A 132 -13.67 4.09 -27.41
N ALA A 133 -13.03 3.74 -26.29
CA ALA A 133 -12.23 2.54 -26.18
C ALA A 133 -13.12 1.30 -25.97
N PRO A 134 -12.72 0.10 -26.44
CA PRO A 134 -13.52 -1.11 -26.27
C PRO A 134 -13.63 -1.50 -24.79
N ILE A 135 -14.86 -1.65 -24.28
CA ILE A 135 -15.09 -1.86 -22.85
C ILE A 135 -14.54 -3.21 -22.39
N GLN A 136 -14.96 -4.29 -23.06
CA GLN A 136 -14.59 -5.66 -22.69
C GLN A 136 -13.07 -5.86 -22.68
N HIS A 137 -12.38 -5.33 -23.70
CA HIS A 137 -10.92 -5.42 -23.81
C HIS A 137 -10.21 -4.77 -22.62
N ASN A 138 -10.63 -3.55 -22.25
CA ASN A 138 -10.00 -2.82 -21.14
C ASN A 138 -10.37 -3.42 -19.77
N MET A 139 -11.57 -3.97 -19.60
CA MET A 139 -11.92 -4.76 -18.42
C MET A 139 -11.03 -6.02 -18.30
N LYS A 140 -10.79 -6.70 -19.43
CA LYS A 140 -9.90 -7.87 -19.44
C LYS A 140 -8.47 -7.49 -19.06
N LYS A 141 -7.94 -6.36 -19.54
CA LYS A 141 -6.63 -5.84 -19.09
C LYS A 141 -6.60 -5.64 -17.58
N VAL A 142 -7.61 -4.95 -17.04
CA VAL A 142 -7.75 -4.71 -15.60
C VAL A 142 -7.74 -6.02 -14.81
N PHE A 143 -8.52 -7.01 -15.23
CA PHE A 143 -8.57 -8.32 -14.59
C PHE A 143 -7.24 -9.08 -14.66
N MET A 144 -6.56 -9.03 -15.81
CA MET A 144 -5.28 -9.72 -16.01
C MET A 144 -4.10 -9.08 -15.26
N ALA A 145 -4.21 -7.80 -14.88
CA ALA A 145 -3.20 -7.12 -14.07
C ALA A 145 -3.32 -7.43 -12.57
N MET A 146 -4.42 -8.01 -12.11
CA MET A 146 -4.67 -8.31 -10.70
C MET A 146 -3.98 -9.59 -10.24
N GLU A 147 -3.65 -9.63 -8.95
CA GLU A 147 -3.26 -10.86 -8.26
C GLU A 147 -4.42 -11.87 -8.23
N GLU A 148 -4.08 -13.16 -8.21
CA GLU A 148 -5.04 -14.27 -8.28
C GLU A 148 -6.12 -14.20 -7.19
N TRP A 149 -5.77 -13.81 -5.96
CA TRP A 149 -6.75 -13.69 -4.88
C TRP A 149 -7.82 -12.60 -5.12
N LYS A 150 -7.50 -11.55 -5.89
CA LYS A 150 -8.45 -10.46 -6.23
C LYS A 150 -9.41 -10.86 -7.34
N LYS A 151 -9.01 -11.73 -8.26
CA LYS A 151 -9.81 -12.10 -9.44
C LYS A 151 -11.21 -12.64 -9.08
N PRO A 152 -11.38 -13.62 -8.16
CA PRO A 152 -12.70 -14.10 -7.78
C PRO A 152 -13.58 -13.02 -7.13
N LEU A 153 -12.99 -12.16 -6.30
CA LEU A 153 -13.68 -11.05 -5.67
C LEU A 153 -14.12 -10.01 -6.71
N PHE A 154 -13.26 -9.72 -7.69
CA PHE A 154 -13.57 -8.81 -8.79
C PHE A 154 -14.74 -9.34 -9.62
N THR A 155 -14.72 -10.63 -10.02
CA THR A 155 -15.83 -11.27 -10.72
C THR A 155 -17.13 -11.21 -9.91
N LEU A 156 -17.08 -11.51 -8.61
CA LEU A 156 -18.24 -11.37 -7.72
C LEU A 156 -18.77 -9.92 -7.70
N CYS A 157 -17.88 -8.92 -7.67
CA CYS A 157 -18.28 -7.51 -7.72
C CYS A 157 -18.98 -7.16 -9.04
N LEU A 158 -18.53 -7.71 -10.19
CA LEU A 158 -19.21 -7.49 -11.47
C LEU A 158 -20.63 -8.08 -11.48
N LEU A 159 -20.79 -9.30 -10.94
CA LEU A 159 -22.09 -9.95 -10.79
C LEU A 159 -23.01 -9.13 -9.88
N ALA A 160 -22.50 -8.65 -8.75
CA ALA A 160 -23.24 -7.84 -7.80
C ALA A 160 -23.64 -6.47 -8.38
N LEU A 161 -22.74 -5.81 -9.12
CA LEU A 161 -23.06 -4.58 -9.84
C LEU A 161 -24.24 -4.80 -10.78
N ARG A 162 -24.19 -5.85 -11.61
CA ARG A 162 -25.27 -6.16 -12.55
C ARG A 162 -26.62 -6.34 -11.83
N GLN A 163 -26.63 -6.98 -10.65
CA GLN A 163 -27.86 -7.28 -9.93
C GLN A 163 -28.40 -6.13 -9.09
N LEU A 164 -27.51 -5.35 -8.46
CA LEU A 164 -27.87 -4.40 -7.42
C LEU A 164 -27.92 -2.94 -7.91
N VAL A 165 -27.38 -2.67 -9.11
CA VAL A 165 -27.15 -1.31 -9.59
C VAL A 165 -27.94 -1.02 -10.87
N PRO A 166 -28.58 0.16 -10.97
CA PRO A 166 -29.24 0.59 -12.20
C PRO A 166 -28.29 0.61 -13.41
N PRO A 167 -28.79 0.32 -14.62
CA PRO A 167 -27.99 0.30 -15.86
C PRO A 167 -27.10 1.52 -16.08
N GLU A 168 -27.61 2.72 -15.80
CA GLU A 168 -26.90 3.98 -16.02
C GLU A 168 -25.69 4.11 -15.11
N VAL A 169 -25.82 3.67 -13.86
CA VAL A 169 -24.72 3.66 -12.90
C VAL A 169 -23.72 2.57 -13.26
N CYS A 170 -24.17 1.40 -13.74
CA CYS A 170 -23.28 0.37 -14.29
C CYS A 170 -22.45 0.92 -15.46
N ALA A 171 -23.06 1.68 -16.39
CA ALA A 171 -22.35 2.30 -17.50
C ALA A 171 -21.25 3.25 -17.01
N LEU A 172 -21.52 4.09 -16.00
CA LEU A 172 -20.51 4.97 -15.38
C LEU A 172 -19.36 4.18 -14.73
N LYS A 173 -19.65 3.05 -14.07
CA LYS A 173 -18.61 2.19 -13.47
C LYS A 173 -17.77 1.51 -14.54
N LEU A 174 -18.38 1.09 -15.66
CA LEU A 174 -17.66 0.57 -16.82
C LEU A 174 -16.74 1.63 -17.42
N SER A 175 -17.19 2.88 -17.59
CA SER A 175 -16.33 3.98 -18.05
C SER A 175 -15.11 4.19 -17.15
N ALA A 176 -15.30 4.19 -15.83
CA ALA A 176 -14.22 4.33 -14.85
C ALA A 176 -13.22 3.15 -14.88
N MET A 177 -13.68 1.95 -15.21
CA MET A 177 -12.80 0.79 -15.43
C MET A 177 -12.05 0.89 -16.76
N VAL A 178 -12.69 1.39 -17.82
CA VAL A 178 -12.03 1.61 -19.11
C VAL A 178 -10.91 2.63 -18.99
N GLU A 179 -11.16 3.75 -18.33
CA GLU A 179 -10.14 4.77 -18.06
C GLU A 179 -8.91 4.16 -17.36
N ARG A 180 -9.13 3.33 -16.33
CA ARG A 180 -8.04 2.62 -15.63
C ARG A 180 -7.38 1.56 -16.51
N GLY A 181 -8.13 0.87 -17.37
CA GLY A 181 -7.63 -0.11 -18.33
C GLY A 181 -6.71 0.47 -19.42
N LEU A 182 -6.81 1.79 -19.65
CA LEU A 182 -5.91 2.54 -20.53
C LEU A 182 -4.61 2.98 -19.82
N ALA A 183 -4.56 2.93 -18.49
CA ALA A 183 -3.41 3.30 -17.69
C ALA A 183 -2.43 2.13 -17.48
N CYS A 184 -1.35 2.36 -16.74
CA CYS A 184 -0.38 1.31 -16.39
C CYS A 184 -1.01 0.21 -15.49
N PRO A 185 -0.43 -1.02 -15.45
CA PRO A 185 -0.97 -2.13 -14.66
C PRO A 185 -1.24 -1.79 -13.19
N GLN A 186 -0.42 -0.90 -12.63
CA GLN A 186 -0.59 -0.38 -11.30
C GLN A 186 -1.93 0.32 -11.09
N VAL A 187 -2.25 1.29 -11.95
CA VAL A 187 -3.51 2.03 -11.91
C VAL A 187 -4.68 1.10 -12.24
N GLN A 188 -4.47 0.12 -13.12
CA GLN A 188 -5.49 -0.89 -13.44
C GLN A 188 -5.97 -1.65 -12.19
N VAL A 189 -5.05 -2.06 -11.31
CA VAL A 189 -5.35 -2.81 -10.08
C VAL A 189 -6.18 -1.98 -9.09
N THR A 190 -6.08 -0.65 -9.12
CA THR A 190 -6.91 0.24 -8.27
C THR A 190 -8.41 0.12 -8.57
N SER A 191 -8.79 -0.41 -9.75
CA SER A 191 -10.19 -0.71 -10.09
C SER A 191 -10.83 -1.67 -9.09
N PHE A 192 -10.04 -2.60 -8.54
CA PHE A 192 -10.51 -3.55 -7.52
C PHE A 192 -11.00 -2.82 -6.27
N SER A 193 -10.18 -1.93 -5.71
CA SER A 193 -10.50 -1.20 -4.47
C SER A 193 -11.82 -0.44 -4.59
N PHE A 194 -12.01 0.23 -5.72
CA PHE A 194 -13.21 0.97 -6.03
C PHE A 194 -14.48 0.09 -6.09
N LEU A 195 -14.40 -1.05 -6.80
CA LEU A 195 -15.55 -1.95 -6.90
C LEU A 195 -15.86 -2.68 -5.60
N ALA A 196 -14.84 -3.13 -4.88
CA ALA A 196 -14.99 -3.86 -3.63
C ALA A 196 -15.70 -3.02 -2.57
N LEU A 197 -15.30 -1.75 -2.42
CA LEU A 197 -15.97 -0.81 -1.51
C LEU A 197 -17.44 -0.60 -1.88
N LEU A 198 -17.72 -0.35 -3.16
CA LEU A 198 -19.08 -0.15 -3.64
C LEU A 198 -19.95 -1.38 -3.43
N CYS A 199 -19.45 -2.57 -3.78
CA CYS A 199 -20.20 -3.81 -3.63
C CYS A 199 -20.46 -4.16 -2.16
N ALA A 200 -19.48 -3.98 -1.28
CA ALA A 200 -19.69 -4.20 0.14
C ALA A 200 -20.72 -3.23 0.75
N ASP A 201 -20.74 -1.97 0.29
CA ASP A 201 -21.76 -1.01 0.71
C ASP A 201 -23.16 -1.47 0.29
N MET A 202 -23.33 -1.94 -0.95
CA MET A 202 -24.63 -2.38 -1.44
C MET A 202 -25.08 -3.73 -0.84
N MET A 203 -24.16 -4.67 -0.66
CA MET A 203 -24.47 -6.00 -0.12
C MET A 203 -24.82 -5.98 1.36
N PHE A 204 -24.24 -5.05 2.14
CA PHE A 204 -24.22 -5.17 3.59
C PHE A 204 -24.65 -3.94 4.38
N THR A 205 -25.31 -2.98 3.75
CA THR A 205 -25.87 -1.83 4.45
C THR A 205 -27.32 -2.11 4.85
N ASP A 206 -27.52 -2.34 6.15
CA ASP A 206 -28.84 -2.63 6.72
C ASP A 206 -29.65 -1.34 6.96
N VAL A 207 -30.94 -1.39 6.62
CA VAL A 207 -31.82 -0.24 6.46
C VAL A 207 -32.89 -0.14 7.56
N ALA A 208 -32.62 -0.51 8.82
CA ALA A 208 -33.48 -0.10 9.95
C ALA A 208 -32.83 -0.25 11.35
N GLY A 209 -33.21 0.62 12.30
CA GLY A 209 -33.03 0.40 13.75
C GLY A 209 -31.81 1.07 14.43
N ALA A 210 -31.74 1.00 15.76
CA ALA A 210 -30.66 1.61 16.57
C ALA A 210 -29.27 0.97 16.31
N THR A 211 -29.24 -0.33 16.00
CA THR A 211 -28.03 -1.03 15.53
C THR A 211 -27.50 -0.42 14.23
N SER A 212 -28.40 0.04 13.34
CA SER A 212 -28.05 0.76 12.12
C SER A 212 -27.39 2.12 12.42
N ALA A 213 -27.84 2.86 13.45
CA ALA A 213 -27.23 4.15 13.80
C ALA A 213 -25.77 4.02 14.27
N ARG A 214 -25.47 3.04 15.15
CA ARG A 214 -24.10 2.77 15.60
C ARG A 214 -23.20 2.30 14.47
N GLN A 215 -23.70 1.44 13.59
CA GLN A 215 -22.97 0.99 12.40
C GLN A 215 -22.69 2.13 11.42
N ARG A 216 -23.66 3.02 11.19
CA ARG A 216 -23.49 4.21 10.35
C ARG A 216 -22.44 5.15 10.93
N PHE A 217 -22.49 5.42 12.24
CA PHE A 217 -21.46 6.23 12.90
C PHE A 217 -20.06 5.61 12.75
N GLY A 218 -19.94 4.30 12.99
CA GLY A 218 -18.69 3.57 12.79
C GLY A 218 -18.15 3.72 11.36
N ARG A 219 -19.00 3.58 10.35
CA ARG A 219 -18.61 3.81 8.95
C ARG A 219 -18.22 5.26 8.68
N CYS A 220 -18.93 6.25 9.23
CA CYS A 220 -18.52 7.65 9.09
C CYS A 220 -17.15 7.91 9.70
N LEU A 221 -16.86 7.31 10.86
CA LEU A 221 -15.54 7.40 11.50
C LEU A 221 -14.46 6.72 10.64
N ASP A 222 -14.74 5.53 10.11
CA ASP A 222 -13.80 4.79 9.26
C ASP A 222 -13.53 5.56 7.94
N HIS A 223 -14.55 6.18 7.33
CA HIS A 223 -14.39 7.05 6.15
C HIS A 223 -13.54 8.28 6.46
N TRP A 224 -13.81 8.94 7.58
CA TRP A 224 -13.02 10.09 8.02
C TRP A 224 -11.57 9.69 8.28
N LEU A 225 -11.34 8.55 8.92
CA LEU A 225 -10.01 8.08 9.26
C LEU A 225 -9.20 7.70 8.01
N ASP A 226 -9.80 6.97 7.06
CA ASP A 226 -9.14 6.64 5.79
C ASP A 226 -8.78 7.92 5.01
N ALA A 227 -9.68 8.89 4.93
CA ALA A 227 -9.41 10.19 4.32
C ALA A 227 -8.29 10.96 5.05
N TYR A 228 -8.26 10.94 6.38
CA TYR A 228 -7.22 11.59 7.17
C TYR A 228 -5.85 10.94 6.95
N LYS A 229 -5.78 9.61 6.91
CA LYS A 229 -4.55 8.87 6.61
C LYS A 229 -4.04 9.17 5.19
N GLU A 230 -4.95 9.24 4.21
CA GLU A 230 -4.61 9.63 2.84
C GLU A 230 -4.05 11.06 2.77
N GLN A 231 -4.68 12.02 3.47
CA GLN A 231 -4.15 13.39 3.56
C GLN A 231 -2.78 13.44 4.22
N ALA A 232 -2.53 12.62 5.24
CA ALA A 232 -1.22 12.51 5.88
C ALA A 232 -0.17 11.96 4.91
N LEU A 233 -0.49 10.90 4.17
CA LEU A 233 0.38 10.32 3.13
C LEU A 233 0.70 11.34 2.03
N ILE A 234 -0.32 12.08 1.56
CA ILE A 234 -0.18 13.14 0.57
C ILE A 234 0.80 14.20 1.05
N THR A 235 0.63 14.68 2.28
CA THR A 235 1.43 15.76 2.87
C THR A 235 2.87 15.34 3.13
N ALA A 236 3.07 14.13 3.67
CA ALA A 236 4.37 13.69 4.15
C ALA A 236 5.22 13.00 3.07
N TYR A 237 4.59 12.45 2.02
CA TYR A 237 5.30 11.66 1.01
C TYR A 237 4.99 12.11 -0.42
N THR A 238 3.72 12.04 -0.85
CA THR A 238 3.38 12.17 -2.27
C THR A 238 3.69 13.55 -2.83
N GLU A 239 3.24 14.62 -2.16
CA GLU A 239 3.41 15.98 -2.68
C GLU A 239 4.83 16.52 -2.52
N PRO A 240 5.57 16.24 -1.42
CA PRO A 240 7.01 16.51 -1.36
C PRO A 240 7.81 15.82 -2.47
N ALA A 241 7.56 14.53 -2.74
CA ALA A 241 8.22 13.80 -3.82
C ALA A 241 7.90 14.42 -5.20
N LYS A 242 6.63 14.75 -5.46
CA LYS A 242 6.23 15.45 -6.70
C LYS A 242 6.89 16.81 -6.81
N PHE A 243 6.95 17.58 -5.71
CA PHE A 243 7.57 18.89 -5.70
C PHE A 243 9.09 18.80 -5.96
N TYR A 244 9.77 17.80 -5.39
CA TYR A 244 11.18 17.51 -5.68
C TYR A 244 11.37 17.25 -7.18
N TRP A 245 10.60 16.32 -7.77
CA TRP A 245 10.73 16.01 -9.20
C TRP A 245 10.40 17.21 -10.08
N ALA A 246 9.32 17.93 -9.79
CA ALA A 246 8.94 19.14 -10.50
C ALA A 246 10.02 20.22 -10.49
N SER A 247 10.84 20.26 -9.43
CA SER A 247 11.92 21.24 -9.23
C SER A 247 13.27 20.80 -9.81
N THR A 248 13.47 19.49 -10.01
CA THR A 248 14.69 18.92 -10.60
C THR A 248 14.55 18.65 -12.10
N SER A 249 13.33 18.48 -12.60
CA SER A 249 13.03 18.36 -14.03
C SER A 249 13.63 19.54 -14.81
N GLY A 250 14.40 19.22 -15.85
CA GLY A 250 15.06 20.22 -16.71
C GLY A 250 16.36 20.83 -16.15
N ARG A 251 16.58 20.82 -14.83
CA ARG A 251 17.85 21.30 -14.22
C ARG A 251 18.92 20.22 -14.15
N PHE A 252 18.51 18.98 -13.86
CA PHE A 252 19.42 17.85 -13.64
C PHE A 252 19.21 16.70 -14.63
N GLY A 253 18.52 16.97 -15.75
CA GLY A 253 18.20 15.95 -16.76
C GLY A 253 17.12 14.95 -16.33
N CYS A 254 16.49 15.15 -15.17
CA CYS A 254 15.37 14.34 -14.73
C CYS A 254 14.18 14.50 -15.67
N PRO A 255 13.62 13.41 -16.22
CA PRO A 255 12.47 13.50 -17.09
C PRO A 255 11.21 14.04 -16.37
N PRO A 256 10.36 14.84 -17.05
CA PRO A 256 9.11 15.35 -16.47
C PRO A 256 8.15 14.25 -16.02
N TRP A 257 8.17 13.08 -16.66
CA TRP A 257 7.28 11.98 -16.34
C TRP A 257 7.49 11.43 -14.92
N LEU A 258 8.62 11.69 -14.25
CA LEU A 258 8.84 11.25 -12.87
C LEU A 258 7.84 11.88 -11.90
N GLU A 259 7.53 13.18 -12.06
CA GLU A 259 6.51 13.87 -11.25
C GLU A 259 5.14 13.21 -11.42
N GLU A 260 4.75 12.94 -12.68
CA GLU A 260 3.45 12.38 -13.05
C GLU A 260 3.25 10.96 -12.55
N ASN A 261 4.34 10.22 -12.33
CA ASN A 261 4.32 8.82 -11.93
C ASN A 261 4.46 8.60 -10.41
N VAL A 262 4.62 9.65 -9.59
CA VAL A 262 4.70 9.49 -8.12
C VAL A 262 3.43 8.85 -7.55
N GLU A 263 2.26 9.35 -7.96
CA GLU A 263 0.96 8.87 -7.45
C GLU A 263 0.64 7.44 -7.88
N ALA A 264 1.07 7.06 -9.08
CA ALA A 264 0.89 5.71 -9.56
C ALA A 264 1.90 4.76 -8.88
N HIS A 265 3.19 5.06 -8.95
CA HIS A 265 4.25 4.10 -8.69
C HIS A 265 4.97 4.29 -7.36
N ALA A 266 5.41 5.52 -7.01
CA ALA A 266 6.10 5.73 -5.73
C ALA A 266 5.16 5.51 -4.52
N LEU A 267 3.86 5.76 -4.70
CA LEU A 267 2.86 5.54 -3.67
C LEU A 267 2.88 4.11 -3.11
N ASN A 268 3.06 3.10 -3.97
CA ASN A 268 3.17 1.69 -3.55
C ASN A 268 4.24 1.48 -2.50
N TRP A 269 5.41 2.11 -2.72
CA TRP A 269 6.56 1.98 -1.83
C TRP A 269 6.30 2.64 -0.49
N TYR A 270 5.74 3.85 -0.49
CA TYR A 270 5.42 4.56 0.76
C TYR A 270 4.35 3.82 1.57
N VAL A 271 3.31 3.31 0.92
CA VAL A 271 2.26 2.50 1.56
C VAL A 271 2.85 1.20 2.12
N ALA A 272 3.66 0.48 1.34
CA ALA A 272 4.31 -0.75 1.78
C ALA A 272 5.25 -0.52 2.97
N MET A 273 6.02 0.58 2.95
CA MET A 273 6.90 0.97 4.04
C MET A 273 6.11 1.25 5.33
N LEU A 274 5.06 2.08 5.27
CA LEU A 274 4.24 2.42 6.42
C LEU A 274 3.52 1.20 7.01
N GLY A 275 3.04 0.30 6.15
CA GLY A 275 2.41 -0.95 6.57
C GLY A 275 3.39 -1.91 7.25
N SER A 276 4.58 -2.09 6.68
CA SER A 276 5.58 -3.04 7.19
C SER A 276 6.33 -2.56 8.44
N THR A 277 6.46 -1.24 8.62
CA THR A 277 7.18 -0.64 9.76
C THR A 277 6.25 -0.25 10.90
N LEU A 278 5.20 0.52 10.62
CA LEU A 278 4.32 1.10 11.64
C LEU A 278 3.00 0.32 11.80
N GLY A 279 2.76 -0.71 10.98
CA GLY A 279 1.48 -1.42 10.96
C GLY A 279 0.31 -0.57 10.45
N ILE A 280 0.60 0.59 9.84
CA ILE A 280 -0.43 1.52 9.36
C ILE A 280 -0.96 1.01 8.02
N GLN A 281 -2.27 0.77 7.96
CA GLN A 281 -2.97 0.42 6.73
C GLN A 281 -3.62 1.68 6.14
N LEU A 282 -3.35 1.91 4.86
CA LEU A 282 -3.87 3.02 4.06
C LEU A 282 -4.98 2.51 3.13
N PRO A 283 -5.91 3.38 2.68
CA PRO A 283 -7.00 2.98 1.76
C PRO A 283 -6.52 2.61 0.34
N HIS A 284 -5.21 2.42 0.18
CA HIS A 284 -4.53 1.97 -1.04
C HIS A 284 -3.91 0.61 -0.76
N LEU A 285 -4.24 -0.41 -1.55
CA LEU A 285 -3.55 -1.69 -1.45
C LEU A 285 -2.22 -1.58 -2.20
N PRO A 286 -1.08 -1.80 -1.53
CA PRO A 286 0.21 -1.77 -2.19
C PRO A 286 0.28 -2.88 -3.26
N VAL A 287 0.85 -2.52 -4.40
CA VAL A 287 1.09 -3.45 -5.51
C VAL A 287 2.57 -3.78 -5.53
N PHE A 288 2.89 -4.97 -5.03
CA PHE A 288 4.27 -5.37 -4.74
C PHE A 288 5.08 -5.82 -5.96
N TRP A 289 4.42 -6.09 -7.09
CA TRP A 289 5.06 -6.45 -8.36
C TRP A 289 5.27 -5.23 -9.26
N ASP A 290 5.06 -4.02 -8.75
CA ASP A 290 5.36 -2.80 -9.49
C ASP A 290 6.88 -2.65 -9.71
N THR A 291 7.31 -2.91 -10.94
CA THR A 291 8.70 -2.85 -11.38
C THR A 291 9.02 -1.54 -12.12
N PHE A 292 8.11 -0.55 -12.09
CA PHE A 292 8.34 0.72 -12.75
C PHE A 292 9.57 1.43 -12.18
N ALA A 293 10.36 2.08 -13.04
CA ALA A 293 11.55 2.82 -12.64
C ALA A 293 11.17 3.84 -11.57
N PRO A 294 11.60 3.65 -10.31
CA PRO A 294 10.84 4.19 -9.19
C PRO A 294 11.01 5.72 -9.13
N PRO A 295 9.91 6.49 -9.18
CA PRO A 295 9.93 7.90 -8.82
C PRO A 295 10.04 8.09 -7.30
N VAL A 296 10.45 7.05 -6.57
CA VAL A 296 10.81 7.12 -5.16
C VAL A 296 12.13 7.89 -5.06
N VAL A 297 12.22 8.80 -4.12
CA VAL A 297 13.43 9.58 -3.87
C VAL A 297 13.49 9.94 -2.40
N ASP A 298 14.69 10.14 -1.88
CA ASP A 298 14.88 10.78 -0.58
C ASP A 298 14.62 12.29 -0.71
N PHE A 299 13.34 12.66 -0.86
CA PHE A 299 12.94 14.06 -0.88
C PHE A 299 13.17 14.75 0.48
N TRP A 300 13.43 14.01 1.56
CA TRP A 300 13.80 14.59 2.87
C TRP A 300 15.18 15.22 2.82
N GLU A 301 16.16 14.51 2.27
CA GLU A 301 17.49 15.09 2.01
C GLU A 301 17.45 16.07 0.82
N GLY A 302 16.57 15.81 -0.16
CA GLY A 302 16.50 16.55 -1.41
C GLY A 302 15.93 17.95 -1.31
N LEU A 303 15.08 18.22 -0.31
CA LEU A 303 14.38 19.48 -0.13
C LEU A 303 14.97 20.31 1.02
N SER A 304 14.94 21.63 0.89
CA SER A 304 15.39 22.54 1.95
C SER A 304 14.44 22.57 3.16
N GLU A 305 14.94 22.99 4.33
CA GLU A 305 14.12 23.18 5.53
C GLU A 305 12.94 24.13 5.31
N GLU A 306 13.14 25.17 4.51
CA GLU A 306 12.09 26.15 4.18
C GLU A 306 10.90 25.49 3.46
N VAL A 307 11.16 24.47 2.64
CA VAL A 307 10.10 23.68 1.99
C VAL A 307 9.33 22.88 3.03
N TRP A 308 10.04 22.28 3.98
CA TRP A 308 9.44 21.52 5.08
C TRP A 308 8.62 22.39 6.00
N GLU A 309 9.09 23.59 6.34
CA GLU A 309 8.33 24.58 7.10
C GLU A 309 6.98 24.91 6.42
N ILE A 310 6.96 24.98 5.09
CA ILE A 310 5.72 25.20 4.32
C ILE A 310 4.81 23.98 4.35
N PHE A 311 5.32 22.77 4.06
CA PHE A 311 4.50 21.55 4.08
C PHE A 311 3.94 21.23 5.47
N CYS A 312 4.67 21.58 6.54
CA CYS A 312 4.26 21.35 7.92
C CYS A 312 3.15 22.30 8.41
N LEU A 313 2.79 23.34 7.66
CA LEU A 313 1.71 24.24 8.04
C LEU A 313 0.36 23.49 8.05
N PRO A 314 -0.45 23.57 9.14
CA PRO A 314 -1.74 22.89 9.20
C PRO A 314 -2.68 23.25 8.04
N ALA A 315 -2.60 24.49 7.54
CA ALA A 315 -3.39 24.95 6.39
C ALA A 315 -3.04 24.24 5.08
N ASN A 316 -1.89 23.58 5.00
CA ASN A 316 -1.41 22.85 3.83
C ASN A 316 -1.61 21.33 3.92
N PHE A 317 -2.12 20.83 5.05
CA PHE A 317 -2.39 19.40 5.23
C PHE A 317 -3.34 18.87 4.15
N GLY A 318 -2.93 17.79 3.48
CA GLY A 318 -3.64 17.13 2.39
C GLY A 318 -3.69 17.93 1.09
N ARG A 319 -3.04 19.10 1.01
CA ARG A 319 -3.09 19.95 -0.20
C ARG A 319 -2.04 19.53 -1.20
N ARG A 320 -2.42 19.57 -2.48
CA ARG A 320 -1.47 19.46 -3.60
C ARG A 320 -0.50 20.63 -3.57
N TRP A 321 0.80 20.37 -3.81
CA TRP A 321 1.84 21.40 -3.77
C TRP A 321 1.56 22.53 -4.77
N LYS A 322 0.95 22.22 -5.92
CA LYS A 322 0.52 23.19 -6.93
C LYS A 322 -0.51 24.20 -6.40
N ASN A 323 -1.23 23.84 -5.34
CA ASN A 323 -2.25 24.67 -4.68
C ASN A 323 -1.71 25.37 -3.42
N ILE A 324 -0.42 25.23 -3.12
CA ILE A 324 0.25 25.94 -2.03
C ILE A 324 1.00 27.13 -2.65
N SER A 325 0.46 28.34 -2.51
CA SER A 325 0.97 29.54 -3.20
C SER A 325 2.48 29.77 -2.97
N ALA A 326 2.96 29.48 -1.76
CA ALA A 326 4.38 29.60 -1.41
C ALA A 326 5.29 28.66 -2.21
N LEU A 327 4.81 27.47 -2.60
CA LEU A 327 5.57 26.51 -3.43
C LEU A 327 5.36 26.78 -4.92
N ALA A 328 4.13 27.07 -5.34
CA ALA A 328 3.78 27.34 -6.72
C ALA A 328 4.54 28.53 -7.30
N ALA A 329 4.64 29.63 -6.55
CA ALA A 329 5.38 30.83 -6.96
C ALA A 329 6.89 30.59 -7.06
N ARG A 330 7.45 29.72 -6.21
CA ARG A 330 8.90 29.49 -6.12
C ARG A 330 9.45 28.57 -7.22
N ARG A 331 8.60 27.79 -7.90
CA ARG A 331 8.99 27.01 -9.11
C ARG A 331 9.51 27.91 -10.24
N GLN A 332 8.96 29.12 -10.37
CA GLN A 332 9.21 30.02 -11.50
C GLN A 332 10.43 30.92 -11.31
N GLY A 333 11.11 30.87 -10.15
CA GLY A 333 11.86 32.02 -9.66
C GLY A 333 13.29 31.73 -9.23
N GLN A 334 13.54 31.60 -7.93
CA GLN A 334 14.75 32.24 -7.38
C GLN A 334 15.36 31.64 -6.11
N VAL A 335 14.99 30.43 -5.67
CA VAL A 335 15.61 29.81 -4.47
C VAL A 335 15.97 28.35 -4.76
N PRO A 336 17.18 27.86 -4.38
CA PRO A 336 17.49 26.44 -4.38
C PRO A 336 16.69 25.76 -3.26
N LEU A 337 15.40 25.51 -3.52
CA LEU A 337 14.52 24.70 -2.66
C LEU A 337 14.88 23.21 -2.72
N VAL A 338 15.74 22.85 -3.67
CA VAL A 338 16.39 21.56 -3.78
C VAL A 338 17.83 21.72 -3.29
N THR A 339 18.13 21.14 -2.14
CA THR A 339 19.46 21.13 -1.50
C THR A 339 20.39 20.13 -2.14
N ASN A 340 19.85 19.01 -2.61
CA ASN A 340 20.58 17.97 -3.33
C ASN A 340 19.77 17.48 -4.54
N GLY A 341 19.96 18.13 -5.69
CA GLY A 341 19.23 17.78 -6.93
C GLY A 341 19.83 16.63 -7.72
N ARG A 342 20.90 16.02 -7.19
CA ARG A 342 21.53 14.81 -7.72
C ARG A 342 21.19 13.59 -6.88
N LEU A 343 20.26 13.69 -5.94
CA LEU A 343 19.73 12.49 -5.32
C LEU A 343 19.14 11.65 -6.44
N LEU A 344 19.86 10.55 -6.67
CA LEU A 344 19.33 9.44 -7.42
C LEU A 344 18.02 9.10 -6.73
N GLY A 345 16.96 8.86 -7.50
CA GLY A 345 15.80 8.17 -6.94
C GLY A 345 16.25 6.85 -6.29
N GLY A 346 15.32 6.06 -5.76
CA GLY A 346 15.58 4.68 -5.41
C GLY A 346 15.94 3.84 -6.65
N HIS A 347 16.95 4.22 -7.42
CA HIS A 347 17.42 3.52 -8.59
C HIS A 347 18.08 2.23 -8.10
N PHE A 348 17.45 1.10 -8.45
CA PHE A 348 18.27 -0.03 -8.87
C PHE A 348 19.19 0.43 -9.99
N PRO A 349 20.48 0.03 -9.99
CA PRO A 349 21.47 0.57 -10.91
C PRO A 349 21.10 0.22 -12.35
N TRP A 350 20.41 1.13 -13.02
CA TRP A 350 20.29 1.11 -14.46
C TRP A 350 21.31 2.09 -15.01
N LYS A 351 22.43 1.59 -15.52
CA LYS A 351 23.30 2.40 -16.38
C LYS A 351 23.01 2.05 -17.83
N THR A 352 22.48 3.03 -18.54
CA THR A 352 22.99 3.46 -19.85
C THR A 352 23.82 2.42 -20.62
N ALA A 353 23.20 1.68 -21.54
CA ALA A 353 23.73 1.38 -22.88
C ALA A 353 22.88 0.32 -23.59
N GLY A 354 22.55 0.57 -24.85
CA GLY A 354 22.52 -0.46 -25.89
C GLY A 354 21.37 -1.46 -25.87
N HIS A 355 20.49 -1.32 -26.86
CA HIS A 355 19.57 -2.36 -27.31
C HIS A 355 20.27 -3.73 -27.43
N HIS A 356 19.58 -4.81 -27.00
CA HIS A 356 19.82 -6.24 -27.32
C HIS A 356 20.30 -7.25 -26.25
N THR A 357 20.38 -6.92 -24.96
CA THR A 357 20.62 -7.94 -23.90
C THR A 357 19.63 -7.84 -22.74
N VAL A 358 18.34 -8.00 -23.05
CA VAL A 358 17.21 -7.79 -22.11
C VAL A 358 16.98 -8.97 -21.14
N TYR A 359 17.59 -10.15 -21.35
CA TYR A 359 17.20 -11.35 -20.57
C TYR A 359 18.23 -11.89 -19.56
N ALA A 360 19.52 -11.54 -19.67
CA ALA A 360 20.54 -12.11 -18.77
C ALA A 360 20.77 -11.27 -17.50
N LEU A 361 20.62 -9.95 -17.58
CA LEU A 361 20.84 -9.04 -16.44
C LEU A 361 19.60 -8.85 -15.57
N GLY A 362 18.39 -8.98 -16.15
CA GLY A 362 17.14 -9.04 -15.37
C GLY A 362 17.10 -10.24 -14.43
N ALA A 363 17.57 -11.41 -14.90
CA ALA A 363 17.72 -12.62 -14.07
C ALA A 363 18.83 -12.48 -13.00
N ALA A 364 19.93 -11.78 -13.33
CA ALA A 364 20.99 -11.50 -12.35
C ALA A 364 20.58 -10.44 -11.31
N MET A 365 19.70 -9.50 -11.67
CA MET A 365 19.17 -8.49 -10.75
C MET A 365 18.00 -9.02 -9.92
N GLU A 366 17.18 -9.96 -10.38
CA GLU A 366 16.25 -10.71 -9.52
C GLU A 366 17.00 -11.42 -8.37
N ALA A 367 18.22 -11.92 -8.66
CA ALA A 367 19.13 -12.49 -7.67
C ALA A 367 19.82 -11.45 -6.73
N GLU A 368 19.90 -10.17 -7.11
CA GLU A 368 20.50 -9.08 -6.31
C GLU A 368 19.47 -8.15 -5.62
N LEU A 369 18.26 -7.99 -6.17
CA LEU A 369 17.07 -7.39 -5.57
C LEU A 369 16.65 -8.16 -4.30
N SER A 370 16.83 -9.49 -4.35
CA SER A 370 16.84 -10.40 -3.21
C SER A 370 17.78 -9.98 -2.07
N ARG A 371 18.80 -9.17 -2.37
CA ARG A 371 19.82 -8.70 -1.42
C ARG A 371 19.64 -7.23 -1.04
N GLY A 372 19.19 -6.33 -1.91
CA GLY A 372 19.18 -4.87 -1.65
C GLY A 372 17.92 -4.31 -0.96
N ALA A 373 16.74 -4.52 -1.55
CA ALA A 373 15.47 -4.10 -0.93
C ALA A 373 15.19 -4.92 0.33
N GLY A 374 15.59 -6.19 0.33
CA GLY A 374 15.61 -7.05 1.50
C GLY A 374 16.57 -6.60 2.59
N HIS A 375 17.75 -6.08 2.25
CA HIS A 375 18.67 -5.53 3.24
C HIS A 375 18.12 -4.26 3.89
N PHE A 376 17.56 -3.31 3.13
CA PHE A 376 16.96 -2.10 3.71
C PHE A 376 15.70 -2.38 4.54
N ALA A 377 14.81 -3.25 4.07
CA ALA A 377 13.60 -3.62 4.81
C ALA A 377 13.94 -4.47 6.05
N ASN A 378 14.98 -5.31 6.01
CA ASN A 378 15.41 -6.11 7.15
C ASN A 378 16.28 -5.32 8.14
N GLU A 379 17.13 -4.40 7.70
CA GLU A 379 17.82 -3.45 8.59
C GLU A 379 16.79 -2.58 9.32
N ALA A 380 15.70 -2.18 8.65
CA ALA A 380 14.60 -1.43 9.25
C ALA A 380 13.74 -2.21 10.28
N VAL A 381 14.08 -3.47 10.54
CA VAL A 381 13.29 -4.33 11.44
C VAL A 381 14.19 -5.17 12.36
N ASN A 382 15.46 -5.39 12.00
CA ASN A 382 16.42 -6.14 12.80
C ASN A 382 17.88 -5.72 12.48
N PRO A 383 18.47 -4.76 13.21
CA PRO A 383 19.81 -4.22 12.93
C PRO A 383 20.98 -5.18 13.25
N SER A 384 20.71 -6.43 13.66
CA SER A 384 21.74 -7.35 14.18
C SER A 384 22.78 -7.81 13.15
N ASP A 385 22.56 -7.62 11.85
CA ASP A 385 23.53 -8.00 10.81
C ASP A 385 24.66 -6.97 10.61
N ALA A 386 24.56 -5.78 11.22
CA ALA A 386 25.59 -4.73 11.12
C ALA A 386 26.77 -4.92 12.08
N ALA A 387 26.68 -5.83 13.06
CA ALA A 387 27.71 -6.04 14.07
C ALA A 387 28.55 -7.30 13.78
N LYS A 388 29.40 -7.26 12.76
CA LYS A 388 30.68 -8.00 12.82
C LYS A 388 31.74 -7.07 13.40
N PRO A 389 32.11 -7.22 14.68
CA PRO A 389 33.15 -6.39 15.25
C PRO A 389 34.49 -6.76 14.62
N LYS A 390 35.21 -5.76 14.11
CA LYS A 390 36.68 -5.85 14.00
C LYS A 390 37.21 -6.16 15.40
N ARG A 391 37.88 -7.31 15.52
CA ARG A 391 38.74 -7.66 16.66
C ARG A 391 39.60 -6.46 17.02
N GLU A 392 39.46 -5.93 18.24
CA GLU A 392 40.57 -5.77 19.19
C GLU A 392 40.14 -5.09 20.49
N LEU A 393 40.76 -5.58 21.58
CA LEU A 393 41.08 -4.86 22.82
C LEU A 393 39.91 -4.31 23.66
N LEU A 394 39.51 -5.08 24.69
CA LEU A 394 39.95 -4.82 26.07
C LEU A 394 39.35 -5.82 27.06
N ALA A 395 40.24 -6.52 27.74
CA ALA A 395 39.97 -7.21 29.00
C ALA A 395 39.83 -6.17 30.12
N ARG A 396 38.91 -6.42 31.08
CA ARG A 396 39.18 -6.56 32.53
C ARG A 396 37.93 -6.32 33.40
N HIS A 397 37.77 -7.24 34.36
CA HIS A 397 37.24 -7.04 35.73
C HIS A 397 35.71 -7.03 35.97
N PRO A 398 35.25 -7.35 37.21
CA PRO A 398 34.63 -8.65 37.49
C PRO A 398 33.18 -8.55 37.99
N ALA A 399 32.57 -9.72 38.16
CA ALA A 399 31.19 -9.95 38.59
C ALA A 399 30.79 -9.26 39.90
N ALA A 400 29.49 -8.92 39.99
CA ALA A 400 28.78 -8.48 41.18
C ALA A 400 27.37 -9.15 41.19
N PRO A 401 26.69 -9.29 42.35
CA PRO A 401 26.10 -10.54 42.79
C PRO A 401 24.58 -10.65 42.59
N ALA A 402 24.09 -11.90 42.66
CA ALA A 402 22.69 -12.27 42.66
C ALA A 402 21.99 -11.96 43.99
N ILE A 403 20.73 -11.49 43.93
CA ILE A 403 19.72 -11.57 45.01
C ILE A 403 18.31 -11.53 44.36
N PRO A 404 17.22 -11.96 45.02
CA PRO A 404 16.74 -13.33 45.08
C PRO A 404 15.33 -13.50 44.51
N GLU A 405 14.93 -14.77 44.39
CA GLU A 405 13.59 -15.24 44.08
C GLU A 405 12.53 -14.66 45.02
N LEU A 406 11.35 -14.36 44.45
CA LEU A 406 10.10 -14.30 45.19
C LEU A 406 9.10 -15.21 44.49
N GLU A 407 8.85 -16.32 45.17
CA GLU A 407 7.88 -17.35 44.88
C GLU A 407 6.43 -16.90 45.11
N ASP A 408 5.60 -17.44 44.22
CA ASP A 408 4.26 -18.00 44.42
C ASP A 408 3.05 -17.10 44.73
N GLY A 409 1.95 -17.48 44.08
CA GLY A 409 0.66 -16.80 44.14
C GLY A 409 -0.34 -17.35 43.12
N ARG A 410 -0.55 -18.67 43.14
CA ARG A 410 -1.60 -19.37 42.37
C ARG A 410 -3.02 -18.93 42.75
N ASN A 411 -3.92 -19.21 41.80
CA ASN A 411 -5.37 -19.38 41.86
C ASN A 411 -6.24 -18.12 41.73
N LEU A 412 -7.06 -18.09 40.68
CA LEU A 412 -8.52 -18.13 40.76
C LEU A 412 -9.11 -18.18 39.33
N LEU A 413 -9.40 -19.40 38.87
CA LEU A 413 -10.45 -19.69 37.89
C LEU A 413 -11.62 -20.26 38.69
N GLU A 414 -12.81 -19.66 38.61
CA GLU A 414 -14.10 -20.37 38.55
C GLU A 414 -15.29 -19.40 38.60
N GLY A 415 -16.30 -19.68 37.77
CA GLY A 415 -17.69 -19.31 38.05
C GLY A 415 -18.29 -18.19 37.21
N ALA A 416 -18.99 -18.55 36.13
CA ALA A 416 -20.44 -18.31 35.99
C ALA A 416 -20.94 -18.43 34.54
N ARG A 417 -21.77 -19.45 34.30
CA ARG A 417 -22.91 -19.49 33.37
C ARG A 417 -24.05 -20.18 34.15
N PRO A 418 -25.31 -20.19 33.66
CA PRO A 418 -26.14 -19.07 33.23
C PRO A 418 -27.54 -19.13 33.92
N THR A 419 -28.37 -18.12 33.73
CA THR A 419 -29.83 -18.22 33.80
C THR A 419 -30.44 -17.46 32.65
#